data_AF-A0A8S2PDS5-F1
#
_entry.id   AF-A0A8S2PDS5-F1
#
_cell.length_a   1.000
_cell.length_b   1.000
_cell.length_c   1.000
_cell.angle_alpha   90.00
_cell.angle_beta   90.00
_cell.angle_gamma   90.00
#
_symmetry.space_group_name_H-M   'P 1'
#
loop_
_entity.id
_entity.type
_entity.pdbx_description
1 polymer ?
#
loop_
_entity_poly.entity_id
_entity_poly.type
_entity_poly.pdbx_seq_one_letter_code
_entity_poly.pdbx_strand_id
1 'polypeptide(L)'
;MGVRSVKKIHRDTKIPLSTISYQLKKLRTQGSLQRRQGNGRKRKIDAKCARALGQFIRRNSEVTTISRHLNRLEYANCLPLNTPMLTEEHKERRVEWAKEHLNDDWKATIFTDESSFQLFRNTIRRWSKCAAEEKKESRRIGEKFMFGVLLVIVDESGFIRFKILWIVIITLKY
;
A
#
# COMPACT_ATOMS: atom_id res chain seq x y z
N MET A 1 -21.26 -17.47 44.72
CA MET A 1 -20.10 -16.59 44.48
C MET A 1 -20.50 -15.16 44.82
N GLY A 2 -19.79 -14.51 45.75
CA GLY A 2 -20.21 -13.23 46.32
C GLY A 2 -20.06 -12.03 45.38
N VAL A 3 -20.96 -11.06 45.53
CA VAL A 3 -20.91 -9.77 44.83
C VAL A 3 -19.62 -9.04 45.23
N ARG A 4 -18.62 -9.02 44.35
CA ARG A 4 -17.37 -8.26 44.58
C ARG A 4 -17.57 -6.81 44.14
N SER A 5 -17.24 -5.86 45.02
CA SER A 5 -17.21 -4.43 44.68
C SER A 5 -16.18 -4.15 43.58
N VAL A 6 -16.47 -3.19 42.70
CA VAL A 6 -15.62 -2.78 41.57
C VAL A 6 -14.19 -2.45 42.02
N LYS A 7 -14.04 -1.76 43.16
CA LYS A 7 -12.73 -1.41 43.73
C LYS A 7 -11.93 -2.64 44.16
N LYS A 8 -12.62 -3.70 44.63
CA LYS A 8 -11.99 -4.96 45.00
C LYS A 8 -11.44 -5.68 43.77
N ILE A 9 -12.24 -5.75 42.70
CA ILE A 9 -11.82 -6.34 41.42
C ILE A 9 -10.58 -5.62 40.87
N HIS A 10 -10.56 -4.29 40.90
CA HIS A 10 -9.40 -3.51 40.46
C HIS A 10 -8.12 -3.83 41.26
N ARG A 11 -8.22 -3.89 42.59
CA ARG A 11 -7.05 -4.21 43.43
C ARG A 11 -6.52 -5.60 43.15
N ASP A 12 -7.42 -6.57 42.94
CA ASP A 12 -7.09 -7.98 42.72
C ASP A 12 -6.53 -8.23 41.30
N THR A 13 -7.11 -7.61 40.26
CA THR A 13 -6.78 -7.90 38.84
C THR A 13 -5.91 -6.85 38.17
N LYS A 14 -5.71 -5.69 38.80
CA LYS A 14 -5.00 -4.52 38.25
C LYS A 14 -5.58 -3.98 36.94
N ILE A 15 -6.80 -4.36 36.59
CA ILE A 15 -7.53 -3.82 35.43
C ILE A 15 -8.08 -2.43 35.79
N PRO A 16 -8.02 -1.42 34.90
CA PRO A 16 -8.56 -0.09 35.17
C PRO A 16 -10.04 -0.11 35.60
N LEU A 17 -10.40 0.76 36.56
CA LEU A 17 -11.77 0.89 37.07
C LEU A 17 -12.78 1.18 35.95
N SER A 18 -12.39 1.93 34.93
CA SER A 18 -13.20 2.23 33.74
C SER A 18 -13.54 0.98 32.93
N THR A 19 -12.56 0.10 32.70
CA THR A 19 -12.74 -1.17 31.99
C THR A 19 -13.64 -2.11 32.76
N ILE A 20 -13.46 -2.24 34.09
CA ILE A 20 -14.30 -3.09 34.94
C ILE A 20 -15.75 -2.58 34.93
N SER A 21 -15.94 -1.25 35.05
CA SER A 21 -17.26 -0.63 35.03
C SER A 21 -17.95 -0.82 33.67
N TYR A 22 -17.21 -0.65 32.58
CA TYR A 22 -17.70 -0.91 31.22
C TYR A 22 -18.10 -2.37 31.02
N GLN A 23 -17.28 -3.32 31.47
CA GLN A 23 -17.58 -4.76 31.37
C GLN A 23 -18.81 -5.15 32.19
N LEU A 24 -19.00 -4.61 33.41
CA LEU A 24 -20.20 -4.83 34.21
C LEU A 24 -21.45 -4.26 33.53
N LYS A 25 -21.36 -3.05 32.94
CA LYS A 25 -22.44 -2.47 32.13
C LYS A 25 -22.76 -3.35 30.91
N LYS A 26 -21.74 -3.85 30.22
CA LYS A 26 -21.88 -4.77 29.08
C LYS A 26 -22.53 -6.08 29.50
N LEU A 27 -22.16 -6.64 30.65
CA LEU A 27 -22.72 -7.88 31.17
C LEU A 27 -24.19 -7.72 31.57
N ARG A 28 -24.54 -6.60 32.22
CA ARG A 28 -25.95 -6.27 32.56
C ARG A 28 -26.83 -6.09 31.33
N THR A 29 -26.30 -5.48 30.27
CA THR A 29 -27.09 -5.16 29.07
C THR A 29 -27.17 -6.31 28.08
N GLN A 30 -26.08 -7.08 27.90
CA GLN A 30 -25.97 -8.11 26.87
C GLN A 30 -25.96 -9.55 27.40
N GLY A 31 -25.85 -9.74 28.71
CA GLY A 31 -25.70 -11.06 29.34
C GLY A 31 -24.39 -11.78 29.02
N SER A 32 -23.46 -11.19 28.25
CA SER A 32 -22.20 -11.83 27.88
C SER A 32 -21.02 -10.86 27.82
N LEU A 33 -19.82 -11.38 28.13
CA LEU A 33 -18.56 -10.66 27.97
C LEU A 33 -17.92 -10.85 26.59
N GLN A 34 -18.49 -11.72 25.75
CA GLN A 34 -17.95 -12.07 24.44
C GLN A 34 -17.73 -10.86 23.53
N ARG A 35 -16.66 -10.86 22.74
CA ARG A 35 -16.34 -9.75 21.83
C ARG A 35 -17.44 -9.65 20.76
N ARG A 36 -17.97 -8.44 20.53
CA ARG A 36 -18.88 -8.21 19.40
C ARG A 36 -18.06 -8.29 18.11
N GLN A 37 -18.55 -9.04 17.14
CA GLN A 37 -17.96 -9.02 15.80
C GLN A 37 -18.06 -7.59 15.26
N GLY A 38 -16.98 -7.10 14.64
CA GLY A 38 -16.97 -5.77 14.05
C GLY A 38 -17.93 -5.70 12.87
N ASN A 39 -18.62 -4.58 12.73
CA ASN A 39 -19.38 -4.24 11.53
C ASN A 39 -18.39 -3.80 10.44
N GLY A 40 -17.73 -4.77 9.79
CA GLY A 40 -16.84 -4.49 8.67
C GLY A 40 -17.53 -3.66 7.59
N ARG A 41 -16.73 -3.08 6.68
CA ARG A 41 -17.26 -2.26 5.57
C ARG A 41 -18.31 -3.03 4.78
N LYS A 42 -19.53 -2.51 4.73
CA LYS A 42 -20.60 -3.09 3.90
C LYS A 42 -20.17 -3.10 2.43
N ARG A 43 -20.41 -4.22 1.74
CA ARG A 43 -20.11 -4.36 0.31
C ARG A 43 -21.06 -3.47 -0.49
N LYS A 44 -20.56 -2.84 -1.55
CA LYS A 44 -21.40 -2.04 -2.47
C LYS A 44 -22.36 -2.91 -3.30
N ILE A 45 -21.99 -4.17 -3.52
CA ILE A 45 -22.79 -5.16 -4.24
C ILE A 45 -22.99 -6.39 -3.35
N ASP A 46 -24.20 -6.95 -3.38
CA ASP A 46 -24.49 -8.21 -2.70
C ASP A 46 -23.83 -9.40 -3.42
N ALA A 47 -23.52 -10.46 -2.66
CA ALA A 47 -22.90 -11.68 -3.21
C ALA A 47 -23.78 -12.36 -4.27
N LYS A 48 -25.12 -12.29 -4.14
CA LYS A 48 -26.05 -12.82 -5.14
C LYS A 48 -25.98 -12.00 -6.44
N CYS A 49 -26.03 -10.67 -6.33
CA CYS A 49 -25.92 -9.77 -7.46
C CYS A 49 -24.59 -9.95 -8.21
N ALA A 50 -23.48 -10.06 -7.48
CA ALA A 50 -22.16 -10.29 -8.08
C ALA A 50 -22.10 -11.61 -8.88
N ARG A 51 -22.66 -12.69 -8.34
CA ARG A 51 -22.73 -13.99 -9.04
C ARG A 51 -23.61 -13.93 -10.29
N ALA A 52 -24.80 -13.32 -10.18
CA ALA A 52 -25.72 -13.17 -11.30
C ALA A 52 -25.09 -12.36 -12.44
N LEU A 53 -24.41 -11.25 -12.11
CA LEU A 53 -23.66 -10.45 -13.08
C LEU A 53 -22.56 -11.25 -13.77
N GLY A 54 -21.77 -12.02 -13.01
CA GLY A 54 -20.73 -12.89 -13.58
C GLY A 54 -21.29 -13.96 -14.53
N GLN A 55 -22.44 -14.55 -14.20
CA GLN A 55 -23.12 -15.50 -15.09
C GLN A 55 -23.67 -14.84 -16.35
N PHE A 56 -24.26 -13.64 -16.23
CA PHE A 56 -24.73 -12.86 -17.36
C PHE A 56 -23.60 -12.54 -18.33
N ILE A 57 -22.47 -12.03 -17.83
CA ILE A 57 -21.28 -11.74 -18.65
C ILE A 57 -20.78 -13.00 -19.36
N ARG A 58 -20.74 -14.14 -18.69
CA ARG A 58 -20.32 -15.42 -19.28
C ARG A 58 -21.24 -15.91 -20.40
N ARG A 59 -22.55 -15.69 -20.26
CA ARG A 59 -23.56 -16.09 -21.26
C ARG A 59 -23.65 -15.09 -22.41
N ASN A 60 -23.23 -13.85 -22.19
CA ASN A 60 -23.22 -12.82 -23.22
C ASN A 60 -22.15 -13.17 -24.29
N SER A 61 -22.64 -13.54 -25.47
CA SER A 61 -21.81 -13.91 -26.61
C SER A 61 -21.01 -12.73 -27.14
N GLU A 62 -21.48 -11.49 -27.04
CA GLU A 62 -20.79 -10.32 -27.58
C GLU A 62 -19.50 -10.00 -26.80
N VAL A 63 -19.60 -9.95 -25.47
CA VAL A 63 -18.44 -9.69 -24.58
C VAL A 63 -17.39 -10.79 -24.71
N THR A 64 -17.85 -12.04 -24.81
CA THR A 64 -16.96 -13.19 -25.01
C THR A 64 -16.40 -13.24 -26.43
N THR A 65 -17.11 -12.71 -27.43
CA THR A 65 -16.65 -12.64 -28.84
C THR A 65 -15.54 -11.62 -29.03
N ILE A 66 -15.64 -10.43 -28.42
CA ILE A 66 -14.57 -9.43 -28.45
C ILE A 66 -13.29 -10.01 -27.84
N SER A 67 -13.40 -10.65 -26.67
CA SER A 67 -12.25 -11.29 -26.00
C SER A 67 -11.63 -12.41 -26.85
N ARG A 68 -12.46 -13.26 -27.48
CA ARG A 68 -11.98 -14.32 -28.39
C ARG A 68 -11.31 -13.74 -29.63
N HIS A 69 -11.88 -12.69 -30.22
CA HIS A 69 -11.32 -12.02 -31.40
C HIS A 69 -9.96 -11.41 -31.09
N LEU A 70 -9.83 -10.70 -29.97
CA LEU A 70 -8.56 -10.13 -29.50
C LEU A 70 -7.52 -11.22 -29.24
N ASN A 71 -7.90 -12.34 -28.59
CA ASN A 71 -6.99 -13.46 -28.41
C ASN A 71 -6.50 -14.06 -29.74
N ARG A 72 -7.35 -14.14 -30.77
CA ARG A 72 -6.94 -14.59 -32.12
C ARG A 72 -5.95 -13.64 -32.79
N LEU A 73 -6.04 -12.35 -32.45
CA LEU A 73 -5.09 -11.32 -32.88
C LEU A 73 -3.86 -11.21 -31.96
N GLU A 74 -3.66 -12.20 -31.08
CA GLU A 74 -2.55 -12.29 -30.12
C GLU A 74 -2.52 -11.17 -29.08
N TYR A 75 -3.67 -10.52 -28.82
CA TYR A 75 -3.78 -9.57 -27.72
C TYR A 75 -4.03 -10.31 -26.41
N ALA A 76 -3.25 -9.99 -25.39
CA ALA A 76 -3.45 -10.43 -24.02
C ALA A 76 -3.99 -9.29 -23.16
N ASN A 77 -4.89 -9.60 -22.24
CA ASN A 77 -5.33 -8.66 -21.22
C ASN A 77 -4.30 -8.63 -20.07
N CYS A 78 -3.42 -7.62 -20.01
CA CYS A 78 -2.30 -7.55 -19.07
C CYS A 78 -2.30 -6.26 -18.24
N LEU A 79 -1.61 -6.30 -17.09
CA LEU A 79 -1.24 -5.07 -16.38
C LEU A 79 0.02 -4.50 -17.05
N PRO A 80 0.05 -3.20 -17.39
CA PRO A 80 1.22 -2.60 -17.99
C PRO A 80 2.36 -2.53 -16.97
N LEU A 81 3.60 -2.70 -17.44
CA LEU A 81 4.79 -2.66 -16.58
C LEU A 81 5.11 -1.23 -16.16
N ASN A 82 5.44 -1.04 -14.87
CA ASN A 82 5.94 0.23 -14.38
C ASN A 82 7.44 0.33 -14.73
N THR A 83 7.76 1.03 -15.81
CA THR A 83 9.15 1.33 -16.18
C THR A 83 9.37 2.84 -16.10
N PRO A 84 10.48 3.32 -15.50
CA PRO A 84 10.80 4.74 -15.54
C PRO A 84 11.05 5.19 -16.99
N MET A 85 10.63 6.41 -17.34
CA MET A 85 11.01 7.03 -18.61
C MET A 85 12.51 7.31 -18.58
N LEU A 86 13.27 6.51 -19.30
CA LEU A 86 14.67 6.78 -19.55
C LEU A 86 14.79 7.34 -20.95
N THR A 87 15.33 8.56 -21.05
CA THR A 87 15.86 9.08 -22.31
C THR A 87 17.14 8.32 -22.65
N GLU A 88 17.60 8.44 -23.88
CA GLU A 88 18.82 7.75 -24.32
C GLU A 88 20.06 8.26 -23.56
N GLU A 89 20.12 9.57 -23.31
CA GLU A 89 21.12 10.17 -22.43
C GLU A 89 21.11 9.57 -21.01
N HIS A 90 19.92 9.34 -20.41
CA HIS A 90 19.84 8.70 -19.09
C HIS A 90 20.38 7.26 -19.12
N LYS A 91 20.22 6.54 -20.23
CA LYS A 91 20.77 5.18 -20.37
C LYS A 91 22.29 5.23 -20.50
N GLU A 92 22.80 6.12 -21.34
CA GLU A 92 24.24 6.31 -21.54
C GLU A 92 24.94 6.64 -20.22
N ARG A 93 24.44 7.64 -19.48
CA ARG A 93 24.97 8.00 -18.17
C ARG A 93 24.92 6.87 -17.16
N ARG A 94 23.87 6.05 -17.17
CA ARG A 94 23.78 4.87 -16.29
C ARG A 94 24.81 3.80 -16.66
N VAL A 95 25.06 3.59 -17.95
CA VAL A 95 26.06 2.63 -18.44
C VAL A 95 27.47 3.13 -18.13
N GLU A 96 27.74 4.41 -18.31
CA GLU A 96 29.02 5.03 -17.97
C GLU A 96 29.30 4.92 -16.47
N TRP A 97 28.35 5.33 -15.63
CA TRP A 97 28.47 5.21 -14.18
C TRP A 97 28.73 3.76 -13.74
N ALA A 98 28.03 2.79 -14.34
CA ALA A 98 28.23 1.37 -14.03
C ALA A 98 29.61 0.84 -14.45
N LYS A 99 30.19 1.38 -15.54
CA LYS A 99 31.54 1.01 -15.96
C LYS A 99 32.59 1.60 -15.01
N GLU A 100 32.41 2.85 -14.60
CA GLU A 100 33.32 3.54 -13.68
C GLU A 100 33.36 2.88 -12.30
N HIS A 101 32.20 2.45 -11.80
CA HIS A 101 32.05 1.91 -10.44
C HIS A 101 32.05 0.36 -10.42
N LEU A 102 32.53 -0.30 -11.49
CA LEU A 102 32.54 -1.76 -11.59
C LEU A 102 33.43 -2.42 -10.52
N ASN A 103 34.50 -1.73 -10.11
CA ASN A 103 35.54 -2.25 -9.21
C ASN A 103 35.56 -1.57 -7.83
N ASP A 104 34.53 -0.82 -7.47
CA ASP A 104 34.49 -0.11 -6.20
C ASP A 104 34.32 -1.06 -5.01
N ASP A 105 34.95 -0.71 -3.88
CA ASP A 105 34.75 -1.42 -2.62
C ASP A 105 33.53 -0.87 -1.88
N TRP A 106 32.41 -1.58 -2.01
CA TRP A 106 31.14 -1.20 -1.41
C TRP A 106 31.06 -1.40 0.11
N LYS A 107 32.08 -1.97 0.76
CA LYS A 107 32.05 -2.29 2.20
C LYS A 107 31.95 -1.06 3.11
N ALA A 108 32.48 0.07 2.69
CA ALA A 108 32.45 1.34 3.43
C ALA A 108 31.34 2.29 2.96
N THR A 109 30.55 1.90 1.95
CA THR A 109 29.56 2.78 1.33
C THR A 109 28.18 2.55 1.93
N ILE A 110 27.58 3.60 2.50
CA ILE A 110 26.21 3.58 3.01
C ILE A 110 25.30 4.29 2.00
N PHE A 111 24.27 3.59 1.53
CA PHE A 111 23.23 4.17 0.69
C PHE A 111 22.04 4.61 1.52
N THR A 112 21.52 5.80 1.22
CA THR A 112 20.27 6.31 1.80
C THR A 112 19.33 6.71 0.67
N ASP A 113 18.11 6.17 0.67
CA ASP A 113 17.07 6.52 -0.31
C ASP A 113 15.74 6.78 0.40
N GLU A 114 14.95 7.68 -0.17
CA GLU A 114 13.61 7.99 0.31
C GLU A 114 12.57 7.11 -0.37
N SER A 115 11.97 6.19 0.39
CA SER A 115 10.91 5.32 -0.11
C SER A 115 9.53 5.97 0.04
N SER A 116 8.84 6.20 -1.07
CA SER A 116 7.40 6.53 -1.09
C SER A 116 6.56 5.27 -1.26
N PHE A 117 5.61 5.02 -0.34
CA PHE A 117 4.71 3.87 -0.43
C PHE A 117 3.39 4.22 -1.11
N GLN A 118 2.98 3.41 -2.08
CA GLN A 118 1.68 3.55 -2.75
C GLN A 118 0.61 2.75 -1.98
N LEU A 119 -0.44 3.42 -1.47
CA LEU A 119 -1.50 2.78 -0.68
C LEU A 119 -2.40 1.85 -1.50
N PHE A 120 -2.57 2.12 -2.80
CA PHE A 120 -3.45 1.34 -3.68
C PHE A 120 -2.73 0.99 -4.97
N ARG A 121 -2.56 -0.30 -5.26
CA ARG A 121 -1.95 -0.77 -6.50
C ARG A 121 -2.85 -0.44 -7.70
N ASN A 122 -2.24 -0.12 -8.84
CA ASN A 122 -2.98 -0.03 -10.10
C ASN A 122 -3.46 -1.43 -10.52
N THR A 123 -4.78 -1.62 -10.58
CA THR A 123 -5.41 -2.88 -10.99
C THR A 123 -6.02 -2.82 -12.38
N ILE A 124 -5.87 -1.71 -13.09
CA ILE A 124 -6.46 -1.53 -14.42
C ILE A 124 -5.63 -2.30 -15.44
N ARG A 125 -6.22 -3.35 -16.01
CA ARG A 125 -5.65 -4.16 -17.09
C ARG A 125 -6.08 -3.61 -18.45
N ARG A 126 -5.26 -3.83 -19.47
CA ARG A 126 -5.46 -3.39 -20.85
C ARG A 126 -5.13 -4.53 -21.82
N TRP A 127 -5.73 -4.49 -23.01
CA TRP A 127 -5.43 -5.45 -24.06
C TRP A 127 -4.22 -4.96 -24.87
N SER A 128 -3.14 -5.75 -24.91
CA SER A 128 -1.90 -5.45 -25.65
C SER A 128 -1.38 -6.70 -26.35
N LYS A 129 -0.71 -6.54 -27.51
CA LYS A 129 -0.07 -7.64 -28.25
C LYS A 129 1.12 -8.25 -27.50
N CYS A 130 1.85 -7.42 -26.77
CA CYS A 130 2.99 -7.85 -25.97
C CYS A 130 2.86 -7.24 -24.57
N ALA A 131 2.71 -8.09 -23.55
CA ALA A 131 2.71 -7.65 -22.16
C ALA A 131 4.02 -6.93 -21.77
N ALA A 132 5.12 -7.24 -22.45
CA ALA A 132 6.43 -6.62 -22.26
C ALA A 132 6.54 -5.22 -22.89
N GLU A 133 5.74 -4.92 -23.91
CA GLU A 133 5.86 -3.71 -24.71
C GLU A 133 4.95 -2.58 -24.22
N GLU A 134 3.88 -2.93 -23.48
CA GLU A 134 3.04 -1.95 -22.81
C GLU A 134 3.72 -1.42 -21.54
N LYS A 135 4.67 -0.51 -21.75
CA LYS A 135 5.30 0.30 -20.71
C LYS A 135 4.32 1.36 -20.26
N LYS A 136 3.97 1.36 -18.98
CA LYS A 136 3.24 2.48 -18.40
C LYS A 136 4.24 3.62 -18.17
N GLU A 137 3.99 4.74 -18.83
CA GLU A 137 4.53 6.01 -18.37
C GLU A 137 4.09 6.19 -16.90
N SER A 138 5.04 6.32 -15.98
CA SER A 138 4.76 6.50 -14.55
C SER A 138 4.23 7.92 -14.33
N ARG A 139 3.04 8.22 -14.86
CA ARG A 139 2.30 9.41 -14.46
C ARG A 139 2.05 9.25 -12.96
N ARG A 140 2.60 10.19 -12.19
CA ARG A 140 2.51 10.31 -10.73
C ARG A 140 1.03 10.49 -10.31
N ILE A 141 0.22 9.45 -10.44
CA ILE A 141 -1.21 9.47 -10.11
C ILE A 141 -1.41 8.53 -8.93
N GLY A 142 -1.02 9.02 -7.77
CA GLY A 142 -1.24 8.36 -6.49
C GLY A 142 -0.89 9.35 -5.40
N GLU A 143 -1.80 9.55 -4.45
CA GLU A 143 -1.54 10.30 -3.23
C GLU A 143 -0.32 9.67 -2.53
N LYS A 144 0.74 10.45 -2.38
CA LYS A 144 1.96 10.05 -1.70
C LYS A 144 2.03 10.77 -0.36
N PHE A 145 2.29 10.04 0.71
CA PHE A 145 2.73 10.61 1.98
C PHE A 145 4.25 10.55 2.03
N MET A 146 4.89 11.69 2.31
CA MET A 146 6.34 11.77 2.54
C MET A 146 6.60 11.86 4.04
N PHE A 147 7.50 11.03 4.56
CA PHE A 147 8.06 11.18 5.91
C PHE A 147 9.54 11.51 5.75
N GLY A 148 10.00 12.62 6.32
CA GLY A 148 11.38 13.08 6.20
C GLY A 148 12.34 12.24 7.06
N VAL A 149 13.52 11.92 6.51
CA VAL A 149 14.64 11.30 7.22
C VAL A 149 15.80 12.28 7.26
N LEU A 150 16.40 12.45 8.44
CA LEU A 150 17.57 13.31 8.69
C LEU A 150 18.83 12.61 8.15
N LEU A 151 19.59 13.27 7.26
CA LEU A 151 20.92 12.81 6.82
C LEU A 151 22.00 13.35 7.75
N VAL A 152 22.82 12.47 8.32
CA VAL A 152 24.08 12.79 9.01
C VAL A 152 25.20 12.16 8.19
N ILE A 153 26.14 12.98 7.72
CA ILE A 153 27.39 12.51 7.10
C ILE A 153 28.47 12.60 8.18
N VAL A 154 29.15 11.49 8.46
CA VAL A 154 30.32 11.42 9.33
C VAL A 154 31.51 11.04 8.44
N ASP A 155 32.43 11.98 8.20
CA ASP A 155 33.73 11.66 7.59
C ASP A 155 34.69 11.10 8.66
N GLU A 156 35.74 10.39 8.22
CA GLU A 156 36.79 9.80 9.08
C GLU A 156 37.56 10.83 9.96
N SER A 157 37.30 12.13 9.78
CA SER A 157 37.82 13.24 10.59
C SER A 157 36.87 13.72 11.70
N GLY A 158 35.68 13.11 11.85
CA GLY A 158 34.73 13.43 12.92
C GLY A 158 33.94 14.74 12.75
N PHE A 159 33.99 15.37 11.56
CA PHE A 159 33.29 16.63 11.33
C PHE A 159 31.87 16.41 10.81
N ILE A 160 30.86 16.83 11.59
CA ILE A 160 29.43 16.71 11.24
C ILE A 160 28.97 18.00 10.54
N ARG A 161 28.55 17.91 9.27
CA ARG A 161 27.85 19.00 8.57
C ARG A 161 26.36 18.74 8.50
N PHE A 162 25.56 19.59 9.16
CA PHE A 162 24.10 19.57 9.07
C PHE A 162 23.62 20.57 8.00
N LYS A 163 22.86 20.09 7.01
CA LYS A 163 22.01 20.94 6.17
C LYS A 163 20.56 20.50 6.35
N ILE A 164 19.77 21.31 7.02
CA ILE A 164 18.31 21.19 7.09
C ILE A 164 17.73 22.18 6.08
N LEU A 165 16.95 21.70 5.10
CA LEU A 165 16.10 22.54 4.25
C LEU A 165 14.62 22.19 4.52
N TRP A 166 13.79 23.23 4.61
CA TRP A 166 12.41 23.18 5.10
C TRP A 166 11.42 22.39 4.23
N ILE A 167 10.41 21.88 4.93
CA ILE A 167 9.20 21.19 4.49
C ILE A 167 8.19 22.16 3.85
N VAL A 168 7.59 21.78 2.71
CA VAL A 168 6.31 22.33 2.23
C VAL A 168 5.20 21.31 2.50
N ILE A 169 4.28 21.62 3.41
CA ILE A 169 3.05 20.85 3.64
C ILE A 169 1.99 21.37 2.66
N ILE A 170 1.71 20.62 1.59
CA ILE A 170 0.49 20.84 0.80
C ILE A 170 -0.58 19.85 1.29
N THR A 171 -1.42 20.30 2.22
CA THR A 171 -2.76 19.74 2.41
C THR A 171 -3.68 20.38 1.37
N LEU A 172 -4.23 19.58 0.45
CA LEU A 172 -5.41 20.01 -0.30
C LEU A 172 -6.66 19.30 0.23
N LYS A 173 -7.57 20.15 0.71
CA LYS A 173 -8.97 19.88 1.01
C LYS A 173 -9.69 19.36 -0.24
N TYR A 174 -10.63 18.46 0.01
CA TYR A 174 -11.85 18.07 -0.73
C TYR A 174 -11.98 18.45 -2.20
#